data_AF-A0A800ESM3-F1
#
_entry.id   AF-A0A800ESM3-F1
#
_cell.length_a   1.000
_cell.length_b   1.000
_cell.length_c   1.000
_cell.angle_alpha   90.00
_cell.angle_beta   90.00
_cell.angle_gamma   90.00
#
_symmetry.space_group_name_H-M   'P 1'
#
loop_
_entity.id
_entity.type
_entity.pdbx_description
1 polymer ?
#
loop_
_entity_poly.entity_id
_entity_poly.type
_entity_poly.pdbx_seq_one_letter_code
_entity_poly.pdbx_strand_id
1 'polypeptide(L)'
;MSAVALNPLGASNGRKGVPRTRSWKLRRCPTNLLRRRERRREERTMRKSISGWVCAALIIGLGVVDGAQGQSQRTVTMSRQLENEQSLDVNVRYGAGRFSVGPAEAGLLYHMQMEYDEDVFEPLAEYRGSSLLIGTETVGRRFRFGDYKSGEMELALLTEVPMDLNMDFGAVRADIDLGGIPLTRLEI
;
A
#
# COMPACT_ATOMS: atom_id res chain seq x y z
N MET A 1 36.31 -45.72 3.11
CA MET A 1 36.55 -45.98 4.55
C MET A 1 37.05 -44.70 5.18
N SER A 2 36.22 -43.99 5.96
CA SER A 2 36.68 -43.07 7.00
C SER A 2 35.50 -42.48 7.78
N ALA A 3 35.54 -42.76 9.09
CA ALA A 3 35.05 -42.02 10.25
C ALA A 3 33.60 -41.48 10.27
N VAL A 4 32.73 -42.32 10.82
CA VAL A 4 31.52 -41.94 11.58
C VAL A 4 31.97 -41.33 12.91
N ALA A 5 31.49 -40.12 13.23
CA ALA A 5 31.60 -39.53 14.56
C ALA A 5 30.19 -39.33 15.14
N LEU A 6 29.85 -40.22 16.08
CA LEU A 6 28.70 -40.12 16.98
C LEU A 6 28.99 -39.07 18.06
N ASN A 7 28.07 -38.14 18.29
CA ASN A 7 28.05 -37.31 19.48
C ASN A 7 26.82 -37.67 20.34
N PRO A 8 26.97 -37.82 21.68
CA PRO A 8 25.96 -38.45 22.51
C PRO A 8 24.90 -37.47 23.05
N LEU A 9 23.77 -38.11 23.39
CA LEU A 9 22.63 -37.62 24.15
C LEU A 9 23.02 -36.81 25.40
N GLY A 10 22.43 -35.62 25.53
CA GLY A 10 22.37 -34.83 26.77
C GLY A 10 20.92 -34.70 27.23
N ALA A 11 20.62 -35.27 28.39
CA ALA A 11 19.31 -35.38 29.02
C ALA A 11 18.86 -34.11 29.77
N SER A 12 17.54 -33.86 29.71
CA SER A 12 16.62 -33.73 30.85
C SER A 12 16.83 -32.69 31.97
N ASN A 13 15.92 -31.71 32.02
CA ASN A 13 15.09 -31.27 33.17
C ASN A 13 14.47 -29.91 32.77
N GLY A 14 13.17 -29.61 32.89
CA GLY A 14 12.25 -29.93 33.98
C GLY A 14 12.07 -28.69 34.86
N ARG A 15 10.99 -27.91 34.63
CA ARG A 15 10.26 -26.98 35.53
C ARG A 15 9.38 -26.03 34.68
N LYS A 16 8.08 -26.28 34.53
CA LYS A 16 6.95 -25.87 35.41
C LYS A 16 6.97 -24.38 35.81
N GLY A 17 6.04 -23.61 35.23
CA GLY A 17 5.78 -22.21 35.58
C GLY A 17 4.60 -21.58 34.83
N VAL A 18 3.38 -22.05 35.08
CA VAL A 18 2.11 -21.31 34.90
C VAL A 18 1.62 -21.06 36.33
N PRO A 19 1.22 -19.85 36.78
CA PRO A 19 -0.05 -19.24 36.34
C PRO A 19 -0.16 -17.69 36.41
N ARG A 20 -1.10 -17.11 35.67
CA ARG A 20 -2.27 -16.37 36.22
C ARG A 20 -2.92 -15.47 35.17
N THR A 21 -4.15 -15.85 34.87
CA THR A 21 -5.22 -15.04 34.32
C THR A 21 -5.42 -13.74 35.10
N ARG A 22 -5.48 -12.60 34.40
CA ARG A 22 -6.19 -11.41 34.89
C ARG A 22 -7.23 -10.97 33.86
N SER A 23 -8.43 -11.50 34.10
CA SER A 23 -9.71 -10.92 33.74
C SER A 23 -9.76 -9.42 34.06
N TRP A 24 -10.00 -8.58 33.05
CA TRP A 24 -10.54 -7.24 33.23
C TRP A 24 -11.79 -7.08 32.36
N LYS A 25 -12.91 -7.30 33.03
CA LYS A 25 -14.25 -6.71 32.86
C LYS A 25 -14.51 -5.90 31.57
N LEU A 26 -15.35 -6.50 30.74
CA LEU A 26 -16.37 -5.79 29.97
C LEU A 26 -17.02 -4.66 30.79
N ARG A 27 -17.04 -3.45 30.25
CA ARG A 27 -18.05 -2.44 30.58
C ARG A 27 -18.93 -2.25 29.35
N ARG A 28 -20.16 -2.77 29.45
CA ARG A 28 -21.31 -2.42 28.59
C ARG A 28 -21.86 -1.06 29.04
N CYS A 29 -22.26 -0.23 28.04
CA CYS A 29 -23.46 0.64 27.90
C CYS A 29 -23.89 1.57 29.05
N PRO A 30 -24.62 2.71 28.81
CA PRO A 30 -25.70 2.90 27.81
C PRO A 30 -25.59 4.24 27.02
N THR A 31 -26.13 4.43 25.81
CA THR A 31 -27.50 4.32 25.27
C THR A 31 -28.53 5.26 25.94
N ASN A 32 -28.77 6.39 25.26
CA ASN A 32 -30.01 7.17 25.13
C ASN A 32 -31.06 7.12 26.26
N LEU A 33 -31.35 8.28 26.86
CA LEU A 33 -32.71 8.72 27.23
C LEU A 33 -32.62 10.22 27.59
N LEU A 34 -33.10 11.11 26.72
CA LEU A 34 -34.46 11.67 26.78
C LEU A 34 -34.81 12.31 28.14
N ARG A 35 -34.97 13.63 28.17
CA ARG A 35 -36.19 14.32 28.66
C ARG A 35 -36.02 15.84 28.61
N ARG A 36 -36.86 16.49 27.78
CA ARG A 36 -38.05 17.30 28.18
C ARG A 36 -37.66 18.73 28.57
N ARG A 37 -38.01 19.69 27.69
CA ARG A 37 -39.19 20.60 27.80
C ARG A 37 -38.95 21.63 28.92
N GLU A 38 -38.97 22.94 28.66
CA GLU A 38 -40.12 23.78 28.23
C GLU A 38 -39.59 25.05 27.53
N ARG A 39 -40.08 25.49 26.36
CA ARG A 39 -41.37 26.11 26.00
C ARG A 39 -41.67 27.48 26.65
N ARG A 40 -41.87 28.44 25.73
CA ARG A 40 -42.79 29.61 25.72
C ARG A 40 -42.36 30.90 26.43
N ARG A 41 -42.04 31.90 25.60
CA ARG A 41 -42.85 33.12 25.38
C ARG A 41 -42.32 33.81 24.11
N GLU A 42 -43.05 33.73 23.01
CA GLU A 42 -44.01 34.76 22.54
C GLU A 42 -43.30 36.09 22.25
N GLU A 43 -43.01 36.35 20.98
CA GLU A 43 -43.89 37.07 20.03
C GLU A 43 -43.84 38.59 20.24
N ARG A 44 -43.12 39.28 19.36
CA ARG A 44 -43.54 40.59 18.87
C ARG A 44 -43.31 40.66 17.36
N THR A 45 -44.39 40.37 16.66
CA THR A 45 -44.62 40.77 15.28
C THR A 45 -44.48 42.29 15.16
N MET A 46 -43.70 42.75 14.19
CA MET A 46 -43.92 44.06 13.58
C MET A 46 -43.70 43.97 12.08
N ARG A 47 -44.82 43.87 11.37
CA ARG A 47 -44.95 44.26 9.97
C ARG A 47 -44.75 45.78 9.88
N LYS A 48 -43.83 46.24 9.03
CA LYS A 48 -43.84 47.53 8.31
C LYS A 48 -42.79 47.40 7.20
N SER A 49 -43.24 47.11 5.98
CA SER A 49 -43.56 48.08 4.92
C SER A 49 -42.31 48.52 4.15
N ILE A 50 -42.13 47.85 3.01
CA ILE A 50 -41.66 48.34 1.70
C ILE A 50 -40.71 49.55 1.72
N SER A 51 -39.48 49.35 1.30
CA SER A 51 -38.88 50.20 0.26
C SER A 51 -37.67 49.46 -0.31
N GLY A 52 -37.62 49.34 -1.63
CA GLY A 52 -36.47 48.76 -2.32
C GLY A 52 -35.20 49.53 -1.99
N TRP A 53 -34.07 48.88 -2.19
CA TRP A 53 -32.87 49.42 -2.83
C TRP A 53 -31.97 48.23 -3.13
N VAL A 54 -31.76 48.00 -4.42
CA VAL A 54 -30.69 47.15 -4.95
C VAL A 54 -29.37 47.80 -4.56
N CYS A 55 -28.54 47.10 -3.80
CA CYS A 55 -27.11 47.35 -3.72
C CYS A 55 -26.43 46.00 -3.46
N ALA A 56 -25.87 45.46 -4.53
CA ALA A 56 -24.95 44.33 -4.51
C ALA A 56 -23.76 44.62 -3.59
N ALA A 57 -23.44 43.69 -2.70
CA ALA A 57 -22.18 43.69 -1.95
C ALA A 57 -21.68 42.25 -1.82
N LEU A 58 -20.94 41.85 -2.86
CA LEU A 58 -19.73 41.03 -2.84
C LEU A 58 -19.59 40.05 -1.65
N ILE A 59 -19.99 38.80 -1.87
CA ILE A 59 -19.54 37.66 -1.05
C ILE A 59 -18.05 37.47 -1.37
N ILE A 60 -17.16 38.04 -0.57
CA ILE A 60 -15.74 37.68 -0.57
C ILE A 60 -15.65 36.31 0.10
N GLY A 61 -15.78 35.26 -0.70
CA GLY A 61 -15.41 33.92 -0.30
C GLY A 61 -13.89 33.86 -0.12
N LEU A 62 -13.41 34.01 1.11
CA LEU A 62 -12.06 33.55 1.48
C LEU A 62 -12.07 32.02 1.35
N GLY A 63 -11.81 31.52 0.14
CA GLY A 63 -11.33 30.16 -0.05
C GLY A 63 -9.94 30.11 0.57
N VAL A 64 -9.83 29.45 1.72
CA VAL A 64 -8.55 28.96 2.22
C VAL A 64 -8.03 28.02 1.14
N VAL A 65 -7.07 28.48 0.36
CA VAL A 65 -6.31 27.61 -0.52
C VAL A 65 -5.37 26.84 0.41
N ASP A 66 -5.86 25.72 0.93
CA ASP A 66 -5.00 24.76 1.60
C ASP A 66 -3.91 24.39 0.60
N GLY A 67 -2.68 24.79 0.89
CA GLY A 67 -1.51 24.37 0.15
C GLY A 67 -1.41 22.86 0.28
N ALA A 68 -1.89 22.15 -0.73
CA ALA A 68 -1.81 20.71 -0.84
C ALA A 68 -0.35 20.27 -0.87
N GLN A 69 0.24 20.04 0.29
CA GLN A 69 1.46 19.25 0.48
C GLN A 69 1.09 17.80 0.15
N GLY A 70 1.02 17.50 -1.14
CA GLY A 70 0.57 16.20 -1.66
C GLY A 70 0.56 16.12 -3.19
N GLN A 71 1.17 17.07 -3.90
CA GLN A 71 1.12 17.14 -5.37
C GLN A 71 2.21 16.34 -6.09
N SER A 72 3.08 15.63 -5.36
CA SER A 72 4.18 14.82 -5.93
C SER A 72 3.82 13.35 -6.15
N GLN A 73 2.63 12.91 -5.71
CA GLN A 73 2.19 11.55 -5.98
C GLN A 73 1.78 11.38 -7.44
N ARG A 74 2.34 10.35 -8.07
CA ARG A 74 2.05 9.94 -9.44
C ARG A 74 1.61 8.50 -9.45
N THR A 75 0.71 8.19 -10.38
CA THR A 75 0.34 6.84 -10.73
C THR A 75 0.85 6.54 -12.12
N VAL A 76 1.51 5.40 -12.30
CA VAL A 76 1.93 4.89 -13.61
C VAL A 76 1.38 3.48 -13.80
N THR A 77 0.95 3.20 -15.02
CA THR A 77 0.52 1.87 -15.45
C THR A 77 1.34 1.48 -16.66
N MET A 78 1.95 0.29 -16.62
CA MET A 78 2.74 -0.28 -17.70
C MET A 78 2.30 -1.71 -17.94
N SER A 79 2.20 -2.12 -19.19
CA SER A 79 1.90 -3.49 -19.53
C SER A 79 2.59 -3.88 -20.82
N ARG A 80 2.78 -5.19 -20.98
CA ARG A 80 3.35 -5.77 -22.20
C ARG A 80 2.61 -7.06 -22.53
N GLN A 81 2.33 -7.25 -23.81
CA GLN A 81 1.74 -8.49 -24.33
C GLN A 81 2.81 -9.58 -24.39
N LEU A 82 2.39 -10.82 -24.17
CA LEU A 82 3.17 -12.00 -24.46
C LEU A 82 3.27 -12.16 -25.98
N GLU A 83 4.45 -12.46 -26.49
CA GLU A 83 4.68 -12.69 -27.91
C GLU A 83 5.11 -14.15 -28.13
N ASN A 84 6.41 -14.42 -28.13
CA ASN A 84 6.97 -15.75 -28.40
C ASN A 84 8.06 -16.13 -27.39
N GLU A 85 7.98 -15.59 -26.18
CA GLU A 85 8.88 -15.91 -25.08
C GLU A 85 8.79 -17.40 -24.73
N GLN A 86 9.95 -18.05 -24.59
CA GLN A 86 10.04 -19.47 -24.19
C GLN A 86 10.45 -19.62 -22.73
N SER A 87 11.10 -18.60 -22.18
CA SER A 87 11.48 -18.48 -20.78
C SER A 87 11.59 -17.00 -20.42
N LEU A 88 11.41 -16.67 -19.14
CA LEU A 88 11.58 -15.29 -18.65
C LEU A 88 12.47 -15.25 -17.40
N ASP A 89 13.34 -14.25 -17.32
CA ASP A 89 14.12 -13.91 -16.12
C ASP A 89 13.61 -12.57 -15.59
N VAL A 90 12.89 -12.62 -14.47
CA VAL A 90 12.22 -11.46 -13.87
C VAL A 90 13.00 -10.99 -12.66
N ASN A 91 13.45 -9.75 -12.69
CA ASN A 91 14.12 -9.08 -11.60
C ASN A 91 13.25 -7.91 -11.12
N VAL A 92 12.74 -8.01 -9.90
CA VAL A 92 11.92 -6.98 -9.26
C VAL A 92 12.78 -6.21 -8.28
N ARG A 93 12.79 -4.86 -8.34
CA ARG A 93 13.50 -4.01 -7.38
C ARG A 93 12.56 -3.00 -6.76
N TYR A 94 12.36 -3.05 -5.44
CA TYR A 94 11.47 -2.09 -4.79
C TYR A 94 12.03 -1.61 -3.45
N GLY A 95 12.29 -0.30 -3.37
CA GLY A 95 13.02 0.27 -2.25
C GLY A 95 12.22 0.39 -0.96
N ALA A 96 10.94 0.79 -1.03
CA ALA A 96 10.08 0.94 0.14
C ALA A 96 8.61 1.02 -0.23
N GLY A 97 7.73 0.55 0.65
CA GLY A 97 6.29 0.71 0.54
C GLY A 97 5.51 -0.60 0.63
N ARG A 98 4.38 -0.67 -0.07
CA ARG A 98 3.60 -1.90 -0.22
C ARG A 98 3.85 -2.50 -1.60
N PHE A 99 4.10 -3.80 -1.65
CA PHE A 99 4.23 -4.54 -2.89
C PHE A 99 3.24 -5.69 -2.93
N SER A 100 2.57 -5.88 -4.05
CA SER A 100 1.80 -7.09 -4.33
C SER A 100 2.22 -7.70 -5.66
N VAL A 101 2.28 -9.02 -5.71
CA VAL A 101 2.48 -9.76 -6.97
C VAL A 101 1.49 -10.90 -7.12
N GLY A 102 1.00 -11.09 -8.34
CA GLY A 102 -0.01 -12.10 -8.68
C GLY A 102 0.07 -12.56 -10.14
N PRO A 103 -0.79 -13.51 -10.53
CA PRO A 103 -0.93 -13.92 -11.93
C PRO A 103 -1.57 -12.82 -12.77
N ALA A 104 -1.07 -12.64 -13.99
CA ALA A 104 -1.65 -11.76 -15.01
C ALA A 104 -2.79 -12.44 -15.77
N GLU A 105 -3.57 -11.61 -16.47
CA GLU A 105 -4.51 -12.08 -17.49
C GLU A 105 -3.76 -12.82 -18.60
N ALA A 106 -4.42 -13.79 -19.23
CA ALA A 106 -3.85 -14.56 -20.33
C ALA A 106 -3.40 -13.64 -21.48
N GLY A 107 -2.27 -13.97 -22.11
CA GLY A 107 -1.66 -13.15 -23.16
C GLY A 107 -0.89 -11.92 -22.70
N LEU A 108 -0.80 -11.62 -21.39
CA LEU A 108 0.08 -10.58 -20.86
C LEU A 108 1.40 -11.15 -20.38
N LEU A 109 2.51 -10.50 -20.76
CA LEU A 109 3.84 -10.75 -20.20
C LEU A 109 3.91 -10.20 -18.78
N TYR A 110 3.45 -8.95 -18.62
CA TYR A 110 3.22 -8.35 -17.31
C TYR A 110 2.18 -7.22 -17.38
N HIS A 111 1.60 -6.91 -16.24
CA HIS A 111 0.88 -5.68 -15.97
C HIS A 111 1.39 -5.10 -14.64
N MET A 112 1.72 -3.81 -14.62
CA MET A 112 2.19 -3.12 -13.44
C MET A 112 1.38 -1.85 -13.24
N GLN A 113 0.92 -1.63 -12.02
CA GLN A 113 0.40 -0.35 -11.57
C GLN A 113 1.18 0.10 -10.34
N MET A 114 1.57 1.36 -10.30
CA MET A 114 2.38 1.89 -9.22
C MET A 114 1.95 3.30 -8.85
N GLU A 115 1.81 3.55 -7.56
CA GLU A 115 1.73 4.88 -6.96
C GLU A 115 3.08 5.21 -6.28
N TYR A 116 3.69 6.32 -6.67
CA TYR A 116 5.00 6.74 -6.18
C TYR A 116 5.09 8.25 -6.01
N ASP A 117 6.10 8.68 -5.26
CA ASP A 117 6.47 10.09 -5.08
C ASP A 117 7.53 10.45 -6.13
N GLU A 118 7.21 11.31 -7.08
CA GLU A 118 8.08 11.63 -8.22
C GLU A 118 9.35 12.40 -7.82
N ASP A 119 9.37 13.01 -6.64
CA ASP A 119 10.56 13.70 -6.13
C ASP A 119 11.61 12.72 -5.56
N VAL A 120 11.22 11.46 -5.30
CA VAL A 120 12.05 10.45 -4.62
C VAL A 120 12.31 9.24 -5.50
N PHE A 121 11.33 8.83 -6.31
CA PHE A 121 11.40 7.60 -7.08
C PHE A 121 11.08 7.82 -8.56
N GLU A 122 11.77 7.09 -9.42
CA GLU A 122 11.42 6.92 -10.84
C GLU A 122 11.00 5.47 -11.09
N PRO A 123 9.89 5.23 -11.83
CA PRO A 123 9.46 3.89 -12.19
C PRO A 123 10.39 3.29 -13.25
N LEU A 124 10.74 2.02 -13.07
CA LEU A 124 11.62 1.25 -13.94
C LEU A 124 10.86 0.07 -14.54
N ALA A 125 10.88 -0.04 -15.87
CA ALA A 125 10.41 -1.21 -16.60
C ALA A 125 11.26 -1.40 -17.87
N GLU A 126 12.30 -2.21 -17.76
CA GLU A 126 13.18 -2.57 -18.87
C GLU A 126 12.97 -4.00 -19.30
N TYR A 127 12.79 -4.22 -20.60
CA TYR A 127 12.70 -5.55 -21.18
C TYR A 127 13.71 -5.69 -22.31
N ARG A 128 14.61 -6.68 -22.21
CA ARG A 128 15.63 -6.96 -23.23
C ARG A 128 15.80 -8.46 -23.39
N GLY A 129 15.56 -8.97 -24.59
CA GLY A 129 15.62 -10.40 -24.86
C GLY A 129 14.57 -11.13 -24.02
N SER A 130 15.02 -11.96 -23.07
CA SER A 130 14.19 -12.69 -22.11
C SER A 130 14.31 -12.18 -20.67
N SER A 131 14.91 -11.02 -20.47
CA SER A 131 15.11 -10.43 -19.14
C SER A 131 14.18 -9.23 -18.95
N LEU A 132 13.45 -9.24 -17.83
CA LEU A 132 12.53 -8.20 -17.39
C LEU A 132 13.03 -7.62 -16.07
N LEU A 133 13.33 -6.33 -16.06
CA LEU A 133 13.64 -5.56 -14.86
C LEU A 133 12.48 -4.60 -14.58
N ILE A 134 11.80 -4.80 -13.45
CA ILE A 134 10.66 -3.98 -13.01
C ILE A 134 10.95 -3.43 -11.63
N GLY A 135 10.58 -2.19 -11.36
CA GLY A 135 10.76 -1.64 -10.03
C GLY A 135 10.73 -0.13 -9.93
N THR A 136 11.44 0.37 -8.93
CA THR A 136 11.74 1.79 -8.77
C THR A 136 13.23 2.02 -8.61
N GLU A 137 13.70 3.14 -9.14
CA GLU A 137 15.01 3.71 -8.82
C GLU A 137 14.83 4.96 -7.97
N THR A 138 15.78 5.23 -7.07
CA THR A 138 15.77 6.46 -6.28
C THR A 138 16.41 7.59 -7.07
N VAL A 139 15.72 8.71 -7.17
CA VAL A 139 16.25 9.93 -7.81
C VAL A 139 16.56 11.00 -6.78
N GLY A 140 17.77 11.57 -6.84
CA GLY A 140 18.21 12.69 -5.99
C GLY A 140 19.16 12.34 -4.84
N ARG A 141 19.45 13.32 -3.95
CA ARG A 141 20.45 13.23 -2.88
C ARG A 141 19.81 12.90 -1.53
N ARG A 142 20.41 11.95 -0.78
CA ARG A 142 20.16 11.61 0.66
C ARG A 142 18.83 12.16 1.21
N PHE A 143 17.77 11.40 0.99
CA PHE A 143 16.48 11.64 1.64
C PHE A 143 16.49 11.07 3.06
N ARG A 144 15.75 11.72 3.97
CA ARG A 144 15.53 11.17 5.31
C ARG A 144 14.39 10.16 5.23
N PHE A 145 14.62 8.95 5.71
CA PHE A 145 13.56 7.96 5.90
C PHE A 145 12.49 8.57 6.83
N GLY A 146 11.27 8.74 6.32
CA GLY A 146 10.11 9.21 7.09
C GLY A 146 9.33 10.40 6.52
N ASP A 147 9.91 11.17 5.59
CA ASP A 147 9.26 12.40 5.06
C ASP A 147 8.50 12.18 3.74
N TYR A 148 8.55 10.98 3.15
CA TYR A 148 7.84 10.64 1.91
C TYR A 148 6.59 9.81 2.18
N LYS A 149 5.59 9.91 1.30
CA LYS A 149 4.42 9.03 1.35
C LYS A 149 4.81 7.63 0.89
N SER A 150 4.37 6.61 1.62
CA SER A 150 4.59 5.21 1.22
C SER A 150 3.98 4.96 -0.16
N GLY A 151 4.80 4.45 -1.09
CA GLY A 151 4.32 3.99 -2.39
C GLY A 151 3.62 2.63 -2.32
N GLU A 152 2.93 2.30 -3.39
CA GLU A 152 2.31 1.00 -3.63
C GLU A 152 2.64 0.53 -5.05
N MET A 153 3.04 -0.74 -5.20
CA MET A 153 3.26 -1.38 -6.48
C MET A 153 2.49 -2.69 -6.55
N GLU A 154 1.65 -2.81 -7.57
CA GLU A 154 0.94 -4.03 -7.93
C GLU A 154 1.54 -4.58 -9.23
N LEU A 155 1.98 -5.83 -9.20
CA LEU A 155 2.59 -6.52 -10.33
C LEU A 155 1.82 -7.79 -10.66
N ALA A 156 1.35 -7.92 -11.89
CA ALA A 156 0.81 -9.16 -12.42
C ALA A 156 1.80 -9.74 -13.43
N LEU A 157 2.15 -11.02 -13.27
CA LEU A 157 3.11 -11.73 -14.12
C LEU A 157 2.44 -12.83 -14.94
N LEU A 158 2.97 -13.09 -16.13
CA LEU A 158 2.45 -14.12 -17.03
C LEU A 158 2.29 -15.50 -16.38
N THR A 159 1.38 -16.31 -16.94
CA THR A 159 1.05 -17.65 -16.44
C THR A 159 1.40 -18.78 -17.41
N GLU A 160 1.91 -18.45 -18.62
CA GLU A 160 2.05 -19.39 -19.73
C GLU A 160 3.47 -19.93 -19.94
N VAL A 161 4.50 -19.18 -19.51
CA VAL A 161 5.90 -19.43 -19.87
C VAL A 161 6.76 -19.57 -18.61
N PRO A 162 7.62 -20.61 -18.50
CA PRO A 162 8.45 -20.81 -17.30
C PRO A 162 9.35 -19.61 -17.01
N MET A 163 9.48 -19.23 -15.73
CA MET A 163 10.29 -18.08 -15.35
C MET A 163 11.11 -18.26 -14.07
N ASP A 164 12.28 -17.62 -14.04
CA ASP A 164 13.04 -17.35 -12.83
C ASP A 164 12.61 -15.98 -12.28
N LEU A 165 12.30 -15.91 -10.99
CA LEU A 165 11.83 -14.69 -10.32
C LEU A 165 12.78 -14.32 -9.18
N ASN A 166 13.40 -13.16 -9.30
CA ASN A 166 14.29 -12.57 -8.31
C ASN A 166 13.67 -11.26 -7.81
N MET A 167 13.61 -11.07 -6.50
CA MET A 167 13.05 -9.88 -5.87
C MET A 167 14.06 -9.26 -4.91
N ASP A 168 14.34 -7.97 -5.07
CA ASP A 168 15.19 -7.19 -4.18
C ASP A 168 14.35 -6.12 -3.48
N PHE A 169 14.14 -6.31 -2.18
CA PHE A 169 13.29 -5.46 -1.36
C PHE A 169 14.08 -4.73 -0.27
N GLY A 170 13.84 -3.42 -0.17
CA GLY A 170 14.27 -2.62 0.97
C GLY A 170 13.26 -2.66 2.12
N ALA A 171 12.68 -1.50 2.44
CA ALA A 171 11.69 -1.34 3.50
C ALA A 171 10.26 -1.62 2.98
N VAL A 172 10.02 -2.85 2.55
CA VAL A 172 8.78 -3.25 1.86
C VAL A 172 7.94 -4.18 2.71
N ARG A 173 6.62 -3.99 2.67
CA ARG A 173 5.64 -5.02 3.05
C ARG A 173 5.12 -5.66 1.77
N ALA A 174 5.42 -6.94 1.58
CA ALA A 174 5.06 -7.69 0.38
C ALA A 174 3.91 -8.67 0.64
N ASP A 175 2.94 -8.69 -0.27
CA ASP A 175 1.88 -9.70 -0.39
C ASP A 175 2.12 -10.49 -1.70
N ILE A 176 2.48 -11.76 -1.61
CA ILE A 176 2.98 -12.54 -2.76
C ILE A 176 2.01 -13.69 -3.06
N ASP A 177 1.36 -13.66 -4.22
CA ASP A 177 0.59 -14.77 -4.79
C ASP A 177 1.31 -15.32 -6.04
N LEU A 178 1.86 -16.52 -5.89
CA LEU A 178 2.56 -17.22 -6.98
C LEU A 178 1.70 -18.32 -7.60
N GLY A 179 0.41 -18.39 -7.23
CA GLY A 179 -0.51 -19.38 -7.77
C GLY A 179 -0.68 -19.22 -9.27
N GLY A 180 -0.44 -20.30 -10.02
CA GLY A 180 -0.56 -20.30 -11.48
C GLY A 180 0.59 -19.63 -12.24
N ILE A 181 1.59 -19.07 -11.54
CA ILE A 181 2.81 -18.57 -12.17
C ILE A 181 3.78 -19.75 -12.33
N PRO A 182 4.21 -20.08 -13.55
CA PRO A 182 5.11 -21.22 -13.81
C PRO A 182 6.56 -20.90 -13.40
N LEU A 183 6.86 -20.96 -12.11
CA LEU A 183 8.18 -20.66 -11.58
C LEU A 183 9.15 -21.84 -11.73
N THR A 184 10.35 -21.56 -12.23
CA THR A 184 11.50 -22.46 -12.22
C THR A 184 12.46 -22.16 -11.08
N ARG A 185 12.56 -20.88 -10.67
CA ARG A 185 13.36 -20.41 -9.53
C ARG A 185 12.69 -19.22 -8.84
N LEU A 186 12.90 -19.11 -7.53
CA LEU A 186 12.53 -17.96 -6.72
C LEU A 186 13.69 -17.54 -5.82
N GLU A 187 14.02 -16.25 -5.81
CA GLU A 187 15.01 -15.61 -4.93
C GLU A 187 14.44 -14.29 -4.37
N ILE A 188 14.68 -14.02 -3.07
CA ILE A 188 14.20 -12.85 -2.31
C ILE A 188 15.29 -12.39 -1.35
#